data_AF-A0A1V2GU25-F1
#
_entry.id   AF-A0A1V2GU25-F1
#
_cell.length_a   1.000
_cell.length_b   1.000
_cell.length_c   1.000
_cell.angle_alpha   90.00
_cell.angle_beta   90.00
_cell.angle_gamma   90.00
#
_symmetry.space_group_name_H-M   'P 1'
#
loop_
_entity.id
_entity.type
_entity.pdbx_description
1 polymer ?
#
loop_
_entity_poly.entity_id
_entity_poly.type
_entity_poly.pdbx_seq_one_letter_code
_entity_poly.pdbx_strand_id
1 'polypeptide(L)'
;MCDPFAAPRLSSAEIADITSGLRALAGGWTIFPHVGSMGEVTLLLAPAAWEGSDTALLVQREDDGISLILSEADSLSRIALLPDAAGVVAAAGRAAWRQMARMRAA
;
A
#
# COMPACT_ATOMS: atom_id res chain seq x y z
N MET A 1 21.11 -8.72 22.40
CA MET A 1 19.82 -9.33 22.81
C MET A 1 18.88 -9.16 21.63
N CYS A 2 18.55 -10.23 20.91
CA CYS A 2 17.60 -10.15 19.79
C CYS A 2 16.20 -10.09 20.39
N ASP A 3 15.43 -9.07 20.02
CA ASP A 3 14.10 -8.81 20.54
C ASP A 3 13.12 -9.93 20.08
N PRO A 4 12.47 -10.67 20.99
CA PRO A 4 11.64 -11.83 20.64
C PRO A 4 10.30 -11.47 19.96
N PHE A 5 9.99 -10.19 19.74
CA PHE A 5 8.79 -9.74 19.05
C PHE A 5 9.13 -8.78 17.91
N ALA A 6 9.80 -9.28 16.86
CA ALA A 6 9.87 -8.52 15.61
C ALA A 6 8.45 -8.43 15.03
N ALA A 7 7.85 -7.24 15.04
CA ALA A 7 6.57 -7.00 14.39
C ALA A 7 6.63 -7.47 12.93
N PRO A 8 5.53 -8.01 12.38
CA PRO A 8 5.48 -8.39 10.97
C PRO A 8 5.91 -7.21 10.11
N ARG A 9 6.92 -7.42 9.27
CA ARG A 9 7.52 -6.36 8.44
C ARG A 9 7.61 -6.81 7.00
N LEU A 10 7.41 -5.86 6.09
CA LEU A 10 7.73 -6.10 4.69
C LEU A 10 9.23 -6.34 4.56
N SER A 11 9.58 -7.43 3.88
CA SER A 11 10.96 -7.71 3.51
C SER A 11 11.44 -6.73 2.43
N SER A 12 12.75 -6.56 2.31
CA SER A 12 13.34 -5.73 1.26
C SER A 12 12.96 -6.20 -0.15
N ALA A 13 12.79 -7.52 -0.34
CA ALA A 13 12.33 -8.09 -1.61
C ALA A 13 10.89 -7.67 -1.93
N GLU A 14 9.98 -7.80 -0.97
CA GLU A 14 8.58 -7.36 -1.15
C GLU A 14 8.48 -5.86 -1.43
N ILE A 15 9.24 -5.03 -0.69
CA ILE A 15 9.27 -3.59 -0.92
C ILE A 15 9.76 -3.29 -2.34
N ALA A 16 10.82 -3.96 -2.80
CA ALA A 16 11.35 -3.78 -4.15
C ALA A 16 10.34 -4.20 -5.22
N ASP A 17 9.71 -5.36 -5.04
CA ASP A 17 8.73 -5.92 -5.98
C ASP A 17 7.48 -5.04 -6.07
N ILE A 18 6.94 -4.60 -4.94
CA ILE A 18 5.80 -3.66 -4.88
C ILE A 18 6.20 -2.35 -5.56
N THR A 19 7.37 -1.81 -5.24
CA THR A 19 7.82 -0.52 -5.77
C THR A 19 8.00 -0.58 -7.29
N SER A 20 8.68 -1.62 -7.78
CA SER A 20 8.89 -1.84 -9.21
C SER A 20 7.57 -2.07 -9.94
N GLY A 21 6.71 -2.93 -9.40
CA GLY A 21 5.42 -3.27 -9.98
C GLY A 21 4.50 -2.06 -10.10
N LEU A 22 4.40 -1.22 -9.06
CA LEU A 22 3.59 0.00 -9.10
C LEU A 22 4.14 1.03 -10.10
N ARG A 23 5.46 1.19 -10.18
CA ARG A 23 6.08 2.10 -11.17
C ARG A 23 5.87 1.63 -12.62
N ALA A 24 5.63 0.34 -12.84
CA ALA A 24 5.27 -0.20 -14.14
C ALA A 24 3.79 0.03 -14.52
N LEU A 25 2.94 0.40 -13.56
CA LEU A 25 1.54 0.76 -13.85
C LEU A 25 1.45 2.15 -14.47
N ALA A 26 0.42 2.34 -15.30
CA ALA A 26 0.12 3.66 -15.86
C ALA A 26 -0.32 4.65 -14.76
N GLY A 27 -0.14 5.95 -15.04
CA GLY A 27 -0.71 7.03 -14.23
C GLY A 27 0.19 7.60 -13.13
N GLY A 28 1.45 7.15 -13.03
CA GLY A 28 2.43 7.69 -12.07
C GLY A 28 2.11 7.31 -10.62
N TRP A 29 3.15 6.95 -9.86
CA TRP A 29 3.00 6.49 -8.49
C TRP A 29 4.08 7.07 -7.60
N THR A 30 3.64 7.71 -6.51
CA THR A 30 4.51 8.12 -5.42
C THR A 30 4.43 7.10 -4.31
N ILE A 31 5.59 6.68 -3.79
CA ILE A 31 5.72 5.59 -2.83
C ILE A 31 6.60 6.10 -1.69
N PHE A 32 6.04 6.14 -0.50
CA PHE A 32 6.73 6.60 0.71
C PHE A 32 6.81 5.47 1.73
N PRO A 33 8.01 4.99 2.06
CA PRO A 33 8.18 4.07 3.17
C PRO A 33 8.11 4.84 4.50
N HIS A 34 7.34 4.32 5.44
CA HIS A 34 7.32 4.74 6.83
C HIS A 34 7.79 3.58 7.71
N VAL A 35 8.71 3.87 8.62
CA VAL A 35 9.20 2.90 9.62
C VAL A 35 8.71 3.35 10.98
N GLY A 36 7.92 2.50 11.63
CA GLY A 36 7.39 2.79 12.96
C GLY A 36 8.37 2.42 14.07
N SER A 37 7.96 2.66 15.32
CA SER A 37 8.86 2.55 16.48
C SER A 37 9.28 1.12 16.81
N MET A 38 8.57 0.11 16.30
CA MET A 38 8.88 -1.31 16.48
C MET A 38 9.58 -1.90 15.24
N GLY A 39 9.93 -1.07 14.25
CA GLY A 39 10.58 -1.50 13.01
C GLY A 39 9.62 -2.07 11.97
N GLU A 40 8.30 -1.93 12.19
CA GLU A 40 7.28 -2.18 11.19
C GLU A 40 7.45 -1.24 10.00
N VAL A 41 7.23 -1.76 8.79
CA VAL A 41 7.33 -0.98 7.56
C VAL A 41 5.96 -0.86 6.92
N THR A 42 5.50 0.37 6.76
CA THR A 42 4.27 0.71 6.04
C THR A 42 4.66 1.43 4.75
N LEU A 43 4.17 0.98 3.61
CA LEU A 43 4.30 1.75 2.37
C LEU A 43 3.03 2.56 2.17
N LEU A 44 3.18 3.88 2.08
CA LEU A 44 2.12 4.77 1.60
C LEU A 44 2.27 4.92 0.09
N LEU A 45 1.21 4.61 -0.65
CA LEU A 45 1.15 4.65 -2.10
C LEU A 45 0.12 5.69 -2.53
N ALA A 46 0.56 6.65 -3.33
CA ALA A 46 -0.28 7.71 -3.87
C ALA A 46 -0.17 7.70 -5.41
N PRO A 47 -1.21 7.21 -6.13
CA PRO A 47 -1.34 7.41 -7.55
C PRO A 47 -1.41 8.90 -7.88
N ALA A 48 -0.71 9.38 -8.92
CA ALA A 48 -0.74 10.80 -9.28
C ALA A 48 -2.14 11.28 -9.69
N ALA A 49 -2.99 10.36 -10.18
CA ALA A 49 -4.40 10.65 -10.47
C ALA A 49 -5.24 11.07 -9.24
N TRP A 50 -4.69 10.93 -8.03
CA TRP A 50 -5.32 11.31 -6.76
C TRP A 50 -4.68 12.57 -6.15
N GLU A 51 -3.86 13.29 -6.91
CA GLU A 51 -3.23 14.53 -6.45
C GLU A 51 -4.28 15.53 -5.95
N GLY A 52 -4.03 16.13 -4.78
CA GLY A 52 -4.94 17.07 -4.14
C GLY A 52 -6.13 16.43 -3.40
N SER A 53 -6.22 15.09 -3.37
CA SER A 53 -7.20 14.37 -2.55
C SER A 53 -6.57 13.86 -1.25
N ASP A 54 -7.38 13.80 -0.18
CA ASP A 54 -7.01 13.16 1.09
C ASP A 54 -7.19 11.64 0.97
N THR A 55 -6.57 11.02 -0.03
CA THR A 55 -6.69 9.57 -0.30
C THR A 55 -5.33 8.95 -0.59
N ALA A 56 -5.05 7.82 0.06
CA ALA A 56 -3.85 7.03 -0.16
C ALA A 56 -4.11 5.54 0.03
N LEU A 57 -3.27 4.70 -0.55
CA LEU A 57 -3.22 3.28 -0.22
C LEU A 57 -2.09 3.05 0.79
N LEU A 58 -2.32 2.18 1.76
CA LEU A 58 -1.32 1.73 2.71
C LEU A 58 -1.06 0.24 2.49
N VAL A 59 0.20 -0.16 2.54
CA VAL A 59 0.62 -1.56 2.47
C VAL A 59 1.42 -1.90 3.72
N GLN A 60 0.98 -2.95 4.42
CA GLN A 60 1.59 -3.41 5.66
C GLN A 60 1.67 -4.94 5.66
N ARG A 61 2.72 -5.48 6.28
CA ARG A 61 2.81 -6.92 6.53
C ARG A 61 1.93 -7.25 7.75
N GLU A 62 1.15 -8.31 7.63
CA GLU A 62 0.41 -8.97 8.71
C GLU A 62 0.93 -10.42 8.84
N ASP A 63 0.53 -11.13 9.89
CA ASP A 63 0.97 -12.52 10.12
C ASP A 63 0.57 -13.45 8.95
N ASP A 64 -0.63 -13.24 8.42
CA ASP A 64 -1.23 -14.09 7.38
C ASP A 64 -1.04 -13.55 5.95
N GLY A 65 -0.27 -12.46 5.77
CA GLY A 65 0.01 -11.91 4.43
C GLY A 65 0.36 -10.44 4.40
N ILE A 66 -0.01 -9.78 3.31
CA ILE A 66 0.21 -8.35 3.06
C ILE A 66 -1.14 -7.66 2.91
N SER A 67 -1.41 -6.74 3.84
CA SER A 67 -2.63 -5.94 3.86
C SER A 67 -2.51 -4.79 2.86
N LEU A 68 -3.57 -4.58 2.08
CA LEU A 68 -3.78 -3.37 1.30
C LEU A 68 -4.97 -2.62 1.88
N ILE A 69 -4.73 -1.40 2.35
CA ILE A 69 -5.70 -0.57 3.05
C ILE A 69 -5.92 0.71 2.24
N LEU A 70 -7.16 1.15 2.12
CA LEU A 70 -7.52 2.45 1.59
C LEU A 70 -7.68 3.42 2.76
N SER A 71 -6.95 4.52 2.71
CA SER A 71 -7.09 5.67 3.60
C SER A 71 -7.82 6.77 2.86
N GLU A 72 -8.97 7.20 3.38
CA GLU A 72 -9.80 8.28 2.84
C GLU A 72 -10.19 9.24 3.97
N ALA A 73 -9.62 10.45 3.98
CA ALA A 73 -9.74 11.41 5.07
C ALA A 73 -9.47 10.74 6.44
N ASP A 74 -10.50 10.63 7.28
CA ASP A 74 -10.43 10.02 8.63
C ASP A 74 -10.80 8.53 8.66
N SER A 75 -10.97 7.89 7.50
CA SER A 75 -11.39 6.48 7.38
C SER A 75 -10.28 5.57 6.86
N LEU A 76 -10.17 4.38 7.45
CA LEU A 76 -9.32 3.29 7.00
C LEU A 76 -10.18 2.07 6.67
N SER A 77 -10.03 1.54 5.45
CA SER A 77 -10.76 0.37 4.97
C SER A 77 -9.83 -0.66 4.35
N ARG A 78 -9.75 -1.86 4.91
CA ARG A 78 -8.95 -2.96 4.30
C ARG A 78 -9.59 -3.41 3.00
N ILE A 79 -8.87 -3.25 1.89
CA ILE A 79 -9.29 -3.68 0.56
C ILE A 79 -9.05 -5.17 0.36
N ALA A 80 -7.87 -5.65 0.79
CA ALA A 80 -7.45 -7.03 0.59
C ALA A 80 -6.38 -7.44 1.62
N LEU A 81 -6.31 -8.75 1.88
CA LEU A 81 -5.17 -9.42 2.50
C LEU A 81 -4.63 -10.42 1.48
N LEU A 82 -3.37 -10.28 1.10
CA LEU A 82 -2.79 -10.92 -0.08
C LEU A 82 -1.54 -11.72 0.30
N PRO A 83 -1.29 -12.88 -0.32
CA PRO A 83 -0.16 -13.73 0.07
C PRO A 83 1.19 -13.17 -0.38
N ASP A 84 1.22 -12.30 -1.39
CA ASP A 84 2.45 -11.84 -2.03
C ASP A 84 2.37 -10.42 -2.61
N ALA A 85 3.56 -9.89 -2.95
CA ALA A 85 3.74 -8.56 -3.53
C ALA A 85 3.05 -8.37 -4.89
N ALA A 86 3.03 -9.40 -5.75
CA ALA A 86 2.43 -9.32 -7.08
C ALA A 86 0.91 -9.12 -6.98
N GLY A 87 0.26 -9.83 -6.07
CA GLY A 87 -1.15 -9.66 -5.72
C GLY A 87 -1.43 -8.24 -5.24
N VAL A 88 -0.56 -7.69 -4.38
CA VAL A 88 -0.67 -6.31 -3.86
C VAL A 88 -0.64 -5.29 -4.98
N VAL A 89 0.33 -5.39 -5.90
CA VAL A 89 0.44 -4.48 -7.05
C VAL A 89 -0.83 -4.53 -7.91
N ALA A 90 -1.32 -5.74 -8.22
CA ALA A 90 -2.54 -5.90 -9.01
C ALA A 90 -3.79 -5.35 -8.29
N ALA A 91 -3.89 -5.54 -6.98
CA ALA A 91 -4.98 -5.02 -6.18
C ALA A 91 -4.93 -3.49 -6.04
N ALA A 92 -3.74 -2.93 -5.83
CA ALA A 92 -3.51 -1.49 -5.77
C ALA A 92 -3.90 -0.80 -7.07
N GLY A 93 -3.50 -1.35 -8.23
CA GLY A 93 -3.91 -0.82 -9.54
C GLY A 93 -5.43 -0.82 -9.74
N ARG A 94 -6.12 -1.88 -9.32
CA ARG A 94 -7.60 -1.94 -9.37
C ARG A 94 -8.25 -0.94 -8.41
N ALA A 95 -7.72 -0.79 -7.20
CA ALA A 95 -8.19 0.18 -6.22
C ALA A 95 -8.02 1.61 -6.73
N ALA A 96 -6.84 1.92 -7.31
CA ALA A 96 -6.52 3.18 -7.98
C ALA A 96 -7.60 3.58 -9.00
N TRP A 97 -7.88 2.65 -9.92
CA TRP A 97 -8.86 2.88 -10.99
C TRP A 97 -10.29 3.04 -10.46
N ARG A 98 -10.71 2.19 -9.52
CA ARG A 98 -12.06 2.25 -8.93
C ARG A 98 -12.29 3.57 -8.20
N GLN A 99 -11.33 4.01 -7.40
CA GLN A 99 -11.45 5.26 -6.66
C GLN A 99 -11.48 6.46 -7.59
N MET A 100 -10.64 6.49 -8.62
CA MET A 100 -10.68 7.52 -9.64
C MET A 100 -12.06 7.61 -10.31
N ALA A 101 -12.68 6.46 -10.62
CA ALA A 101 -14.03 6.43 -11.18
C ALA A 101 -15.08 6.99 -10.20
N ARG A 102 -14.95 6.72 -8.90
CA ARG A 102 -15.85 7.27 -7.86
C ARG A 102 -15.70 8.77 -7.71
N MET A 103 -14.47 9.29 -7.65
CA MET A 103 -14.19 10.73 -7.52
C MET A 103 -14.71 11.55 -8.69
N ARG A 104 -14.78 10.96 -9.90
CA ARG A 104 -15.35 11.63 -11.08
C ARG A 104 -16.88 11.66 -11.10
N ALA A 105 -17.53 10.86 -10.27
CA ALA A 105 -18.99 10.75 -10.22
C ALA A 105 -19.61 11.54 -9.06
N ALA A 106 -18.79 12.09 -8.16
CA ALA A 106 -19.18 12.94 -7.04
C ALA A 106 -19.13 14.42 -7.45
#